data_AF-A0A2N2I4I7-F1
#
_entry.id   AF-A0A2N2I4I7-F1
#
_cell.length_a   1.000
_cell.length_b   1.000
_cell.length_c   1.000
_cell.angle_alpha   90.00
_cell.angle_beta   90.00
_cell.angle_gamma   90.00
#
_symmetry.space_group_name_H-M   'P 1'
#
loop_
_entity.id
_entity.type
_entity.pdbx_description
1 polymer ?
#
loop_
_entity_poly.entity_id
_entity_poly.type
_entity_poly.pdbx_seq_one_letter_code
_entity_poly.pdbx_strand_id
1 'polypeptide(L)'
;MFRAVPPQHVQSVELLGDMFHWREPTSMVSVGKDTFEAALPVRTGTYEYKFRLRDGSWFLDPNNPRTRSLGGNRNSLLVVGGCDEPVLHAPVYPYVFEQDDGRVCVRAGLRRGSADRLHLRWDEGHGLRRGPMTVVGEEDEHVLFEGHAAGSGRQLEYVFQLGDGRLVGRPGGPGLPFHLDLHALRTTTPAWWKDAVLYTVFVDRFRPGGDLSGWPSPSDRVHLEERAVGGDLTGIEEALPYLRDLGVTVLHLTPIVLAGSCHRYDAVDPRCVDPALGGSEALERLLAACTRCGMRVLFDVTLTHVHLDFFAFRDVIEKGTRSAYFSWFKVHGYPFRLGPDGDTGYEHYHKGRWQEPLLRLEDDGVVEHLRSTVVHWLRAGVDGFRFDATADVPMALVQRLVEAVRAEREDALVLGEITVDNTHGWLRAGLDAATDFGSQQVLYDLLWRRGKSAAACARQLGT
;
A
#
# COMPACT_ATOMS: atom_id res chain seq x y z
N MET A 1 20.25 3.01 -9.70
CA MET A 1 21.16 3.87 -8.92
C MET A 1 20.74 5.31 -9.20
N PHE A 2 20.48 6.08 -8.15
CA PHE A 2 20.25 7.52 -8.23
C PHE A 2 21.56 8.24 -7.94
N ARG A 3 21.90 9.24 -8.74
CA ARG A 3 23.11 10.05 -8.57
C ARG A 3 22.73 11.52 -8.55
N ALA A 4 23.13 12.22 -7.50
CA ALA A 4 22.89 13.64 -7.33
C ALA A 4 24.22 14.42 -7.43
N VAL A 5 24.20 15.51 -8.20
CA VAL A 5 25.26 16.51 -8.27
C VAL A 5 24.64 17.85 -7.86
N PRO A 6 24.77 18.25 -6.58
CA PRO A 6 24.14 19.47 -6.07
C PRO A 6 24.75 20.72 -6.71
N PRO A 7 23.98 21.81 -6.87
CA PRO A 7 24.44 23.05 -7.52
C PRO A 7 25.47 23.83 -6.69
N GLN A 8 25.65 23.45 -5.44
CA GLN A 8 26.59 24.04 -4.49
C GLN A 8 27.22 22.94 -3.64
N HIS A 9 28.38 23.21 -3.06
CA HIS A 9 29.04 22.28 -2.16
C HIS A 9 28.20 22.04 -0.90
N VAL A 10 27.94 20.78 -0.57
CA VAL A 10 27.12 20.36 0.57
C VAL A 10 27.67 19.10 1.22
N GLN A 11 27.30 18.89 2.48
CA GLN A 11 27.70 17.72 3.26
C GLN A 11 26.75 16.52 3.11
N SER A 12 25.51 16.78 2.70
CA SER A 12 24.44 15.77 2.66
C SER A 12 23.41 16.12 1.59
N VAL A 13 22.90 15.09 0.93
CA VAL A 13 21.77 15.16 0.01
C VAL A 13 20.76 14.09 0.38
N GLU A 14 19.48 14.44 0.30
CA GLU A 14 18.36 13.55 0.54
C GLU A 14 17.63 13.29 -0.79
N LEU A 15 17.20 12.06 -1.01
CA LEU A 15 16.33 11.66 -2.12
C LEU A 15 14.92 11.42 -1.60
N LEU A 16 13.93 12.04 -2.24
CA LEU A 16 12.51 11.85 -1.96
C LEU A 16 11.75 11.59 -3.26
N GLY A 17 10.70 10.78 -3.20
CA GLY A 17 9.85 10.51 -4.35
C GLY A 17 8.89 9.33 -4.16
N ASP A 18 8.11 9.06 -5.20
CA ASP A 18 7.05 8.04 -5.25
C ASP A 18 7.52 6.60 -4.97
N MET A 19 8.83 6.31 -5.01
CA MET A 19 9.36 4.97 -4.79
C MET A 19 9.29 4.53 -3.33
N PHE A 20 9.18 5.50 -2.42
CA PHE A 20 8.84 5.29 -1.02
C PHE A 20 7.75 6.30 -0.68
N HIS A 21 8.09 7.45 -0.12
CA HIS A 21 7.14 8.54 0.14
C HIS A 21 7.84 9.89 0.00
N TRP A 22 7.04 10.94 -0.15
CA TRP A 22 7.53 12.32 -0.10
C TRP A 22 7.79 12.85 1.33
N ARG A 23 7.57 12.04 2.37
CA ARG A 23 7.61 12.48 3.78
C ARG A 23 8.91 12.16 4.50
N GLU A 24 9.41 10.93 4.39
CA GLU A 24 10.70 10.54 4.95
C GLU A 24 11.78 10.49 3.84
N PRO A 25 12.94 11.10 4.07
CA PRO A 25 13.99 11.12 3.07
C PRO A 25 14.85 9.85 3.08
N THR A 26 15.31 9.44 1.90
CA THR A 26 16.46 8.53 1.78
C THR A 26 17.75 9.33 1.80
N SER A 27 18.57 9.15 2.82
CA SER A 27 19.92 9.73 2.87
C SER A 27 20.81 9.16 1.76
N MET A 28 21.48 10.03 1.01
CA MET A 28 22.41 9.62 -0.04
C MET A 28 23.85 9.57 0.49
N VAL A 29 24.64 8.61 -0.02
CA VAL A 29 26.04 8.41 0.36
C VAL A 29 26.94 9.26 -0.52
N SER A 30 27.87 10.02 0.08
CA SER A 30 28.88 10.76 -0.68
C SER A 30 29.89 9.79 -1.31
N VAL A 31 30.08 9.87 -2.62
CA VAL A 31 31.03 9.05 -3.40
C VAL A 31 32.14 9.88 -4.06
N GLY A 32 32.16 11.19 -3.80
CA GLY A 32 33.10 12.15 -4.37
C GLY A 32 32.89 13.55 -3.80
N LYS A 33 33.69 14.52 -4.27
CA LYS A 33 33.71 15.89 -3.73
C LYS A 33 32.34 16.57 -3.71
N ASP A 34 31.51 16.31 -4.72
CA ASP A 34 30.16 16.87 -4.89
C ASP A 34 29.25 15.86 -5.61
N THR A 35 29.35 14.58 -5.25
CA THR A 35 28.54 13.52 -5.86
C THR A 35 28.02 12.59 -4.79
N PHE A 36 26.71 12.37 -4.83
CA PHE A 36 25.99 11.55 -3.88
C PHE A 36 25.23 10.45 -4.61
N GLU A 37 25.19 9.26 -4.03
CA GLU A 37 24.51 8.11 -4.62
C GLU A 37 23.59 7.41 -3.63
N ALA A 38 22.48 6.89 -4.15
CA ALA A 38 21.60 5.96 -3.45
C ALA A 38 21.26 4.80 -4.38
N ALA A 39 21.48 3.59 -3.89
CA ALA A 39 21.08 2.37 -4.58
C ALA A 39 19.75 1.90 -3.99
N LEU A 40 18.71 1.93 -4.82
CA LEU A 40 17.35 1.58 -4.43
C LEU A 40 16.78 0.58 -5.44
N PRO A 41 16.17 -0.52 -4.97
CA PRO A 41 15.42 -1.40 -5.84
C PRO A 41 14.15 -0.69 -6.32
N VAL A 42 14.01 -0.54 -7.63
CA VAL A 42 12.79 0.00 -8.26
C VAL A 42 12.31 -0.98 -9.32
N ARG A 43 10.99 -1.16 -9.42
CA ARG A 43 10.36 -2.05 -10.41
C ARG A 43 9.98 -1.27 -11.66
N THR A 44 9.53 -1.97 -12.70
CA THR A 44 8.89 -1.34 -13.86
C THR A 44 7.76 -0.42 -13.41
N GLY A 45 7.75 0.82 -13.91
CA GLY A 45 6.80 1.86 -13.50
C GLY A 45 7.32 3.26 -13.81
N THR A 46 6.56 4.27 -13.40
CA THR A 46 6.94 5.69 -13.49
C THR A 46 6.95 6.31 -12.10
N TYR A 47 7.94 7.15 -11.83
CA TYR A 47 8.32 7.54 -10.49
C TYR A 47 8.80 8.99 -10.48
N GLU A 48 8.04 9.89 -9.84
CA GLU A 48 8.48 11.26 -9.61
C GLU A 48 9.43 11.31 -8.41
N TYR A 49 10.53 12.06 -8.56
CA TYR A 49 11.53 12.22 -7.50
C TYR A 49 12.22 13.58 -7.56
N LYS A 50 12.83 13.96 -6.44
CA LYS A 50 13.67 15.15 -6.29
C LYS A 50 14.76 14.92 -5.25
N PHE A 51 15.73 15.82 -5.27
CA PHE A 51 16.73 15.92 -4.24
C PHE A 51 16.46 17.11 -3.33
N ARG A 52 16.75 16.94 -2.05
CA ARG A 52 16.65 17.99 -1.03
C ARG A 52 18.00 18.19 -0.34
N LEU A 53 18.37 19.45 -0.14
CA LEU A 53 19.55 19.83 0.62
C LEU A 53 19.19 20.05 2.10
N ARG A 54 20.21 20.06 2.96
CA ARG A 54 20.04 20.23 4.41
C ARG A 54 19.36 21.55 4.82
N ASP A 55 19.49 22.59 4.01
CA ASP A 55 18.82 23.88 4.21
C ASP A 55 17.33 23.87 3.80
N GLY A 56 16.82 22.72 3.35
CA GLY A 56 15.44 22.54 2.89
C GLY A 56 15.20 22.89 1.43
N SER A 57 16.22 23.36 0.70
CA SER A 57 16.09 23.67 -0.72
C SER A 57 15.99 22.40 -1.57
N TRP A 58 15.25 22.49 -2.67
CA TRP A 58 14.96 21.38 -3.58
C TRP A 58 15.61 21.61 -4.93
N PHE A 59 16.07 20.53 -5.56
CA PHE A 59 16.56 20.57 -6.94
C PHE A 59 16.21 19.30 -7.72
N LEU A 60 16.13 19.45 -9.03
CA LEU A 60 15.90 18.36 -9.98
C LEU A 60 17.20 17.62 -10.27
N ASP A 61 17.10 16.39 -10.75
CA ASP A 61 18.23 15.68 -11.32
C ASP A 61 18.67 16.34 -12.64
N PRO A 62 19.86 16.98 -12.69
CA PRO A 62 20.31 17.70 -13.88
C PRO A 62 20.66 16.75 -15.05
N ASN A 63 20.88 15.47 -14.77
CA ASN A 63 21.21 14.47 -15.78
C ASN A 63 19.97 13.74 -16.31
N ASN A 64 18.81 13.98 -15.71
CA ASN A 64 17.55 13.41 -16.18
C ASN A 64 16.73 14.48 -16.91
N PRO A 65 16.65 14.44 -18.25
CA PRO A 65 15.87 15.42 -19.01
C PRO A 65 14.35 15.25 -18.80
N ARG A 66 13.92 14.11 -18.27
CA ARG A 66 12.50 13.80 -18.10
C ARG A 66 11.98 14.48 -16.84
N THR A 67 10.91 15.22 -17.02
CA THR A 67 10.26 15.98 -15.96
C THR A 67 8.76 15.87 -16.10
N ARG A 68 8.06 15.95 -14.97
CA ARG A 68 6.60 16.03 -14.92
C ARG A 68 6.24 17.17 -13.98
N SER A 69 5.25 17.95 -14.38
CA SER A 69 4.72 19.03 -13.55
C SER A 69 3.23 18.88 -13.39
N LEU A 70 2.78 19.06 -12.15
CA LEU A 70 1.36 19.10 -11.83
C LEU A 70 1.12 20.17 -10.77
N GLY A 71 0.34 21.19 -11.13
CA GLY A 71 -0.08 22.23 -10.19
C GLY A 71 1.09 23.08 -9.69
N GLY A 72 2.06 23.35 -10.57
CA GLY A 72 3.25 24.15 -10.25
C GLY A 72 4.35 23.39 -9.49
N ASN A 73 4.12 22.12 -9.14
CA ASN A 73 5.18 21.27 -8.60
C ASN A 73 5.81 20.46 -9.74
N ARG A 74 7.06 20.80 -10.08
CA ARG A 74 7.83 20.15 -11.14
C ARG A 74 8.83 19.16 -10.58
N ASN A 75 8.75 17.87 -10.93
CA ASN A 75 9.64 16.80 -10.44
C ASN A 75 10.47 16.17 -11.56
N SER A 76 11.59 15.54 -11.21
CA SER A 76 12.30 14.65 -12.13
C SER A 76 11.51 13.35 -12.25
N LEU A 77 11.52 12.75 -13.44
CA LEU A 77 10.71 11.58 -13.73
C LEU A 77 11.58 10.39 -14.12
N LEU A 78 11.55 9.34 -13.31
CA LEU A 78 12.17 8.07 -13.62
C LEU A 78 11.14 7.15 -14.29
N VAL A 79 11.51 6.59 -15.44
CA VAL A 79 10.69 5.61 -16.19
C VAL A 79 11.48 4.32 -16.29
N VAL A 80 11.03 3.27 -15.60
CA VAL A 80 11.69 1.96 -15.55
C VAL A 80 10.91 0.98 -16.42
N GLY A 81 11.61 0.30 -17.35
CA GLY A 81 11.01 -0.67 -18.27
C GLY A 81 9.99 -0.09 -19.26
N GLY A 82 9.87 1.24 -19.34
CA GLY A 82 8.98 1.97 -20.22
C GLY A 82 9.62 2.39 -21.54
N CYS A 83 9.15 3.48 -22.15
CA CYS A 83 9.69 4.00 -23.41
C CYS A 83 10.58 5.24 -23.23
N ASP A 84 11.31 5.60 -24.28
CA ASP A 84 12.05 6.88 -24.37
C ASP A 84 11.13 8.07 -24.68
N GLU A 85 11.64 9.30 -24.51
CA GLU A 85 10.94 10.53 -24.91
C GLU A 85 10.58 10.50 -26.41
N PRO A 86 9.46 11.12 -26.85
CA PRO A 86 8.59 12.04 -26.11
C PRO A 86 7.38 11.38 -25.41
N VAL A 87 7.36 10.05 -25.31
CA VAL A 87 6.23 9.32 -24.74
C VAL A 87 6.54 8.94 -23.29
N LEU A 88 5.56 9.16 -22.41
CA LEU A 88 5.53 8.73 -21.02
C LEU A 88 4.66 7.49 -20.90
N HIS A 89 5.29 6.34 -20.70
CA HIS A 89 4.59 5.07 -20.54
C HIS A 89 5.49 4.05 -19.84
N ALA A 90 4.89 3.18 -19.02
CA ALA A 90 5.48 1.94 -18.56
C ALA A 90 4.45 0.80 -18.74
N PRO A 91 4.85 -0.44 -19.06
CA PRO A 91 3.94 -1.53 -19.40
C PRO A 91 3.28 -2.17 -18.16
N VAL A 92 2.72 -1.35 -17.28
CA VAL A 92 2.11 -1.71 -15.99
C VAL A 92 1.03 -0.70 -15.61
N TYR A 93 0.15 -1.03 -14.66
CA TYR A 93 -0.78 -0.06 -14.07
C TYR A 93 -0.03 1.19 -13.54
N PRO A 94 -0.55 2.42 -13.71
CA PRO A 94 -1.88 2.76 -14.26
C PRO A 94 -1.94 2.88 -15.78
N TYR A 95 -0.85 2.58 -16.49
CA TYR A 95 -0.78 2.74 -17.94
C TYR A 95 -1.30 1.54 -18.72
N VAL A 96 -1.27 0.35 -18.14
CA VAL A 96 -1.81 -0.85 -18.79
C VAL A 96 -2.62 -1.66 -17.78
N PHE A 97 -3.86 -1.96 -18.12
CA PHE A 97 -4.75 -2.79 -17.30
C PHE A 97 -5.89 -3.38 -18.14
N GLU A 98 -6.43 -4.51 -17.68
CA GLU A 98 -7.66 -5.09 -18.23
C GLU A 98 -8.87 -4.37 -17.65
N GLN A 99 -9.84 -4.05 -18.52
CA GLN A 99 -11.13 -3.48 -18.16
C GLN A 99 -12.13 -4.60 -17.86
N ASP A 100 -13.22 -4.27 -17.17
CA ASP A 100 -14.25 -5.23 -16.78
C ASP A 100 -14.93 -5.94 -17.95
N ASP A 101 -14.88 -5.35 -19.15
CA ASP A 101 -15.38 -5.95 -20.39
C ASP A 101 -14.34 -6.81 -21.14
N GLY A 102 -13.17 -7.04 -20.54
CA GLY A 102 -12.06 -7.83 -21.07
C GLY A 102 -11.13 -7.08 -22.03
N ARG A 103 -11.43 -5.82 -22.39
CA ARG A 103 -10.52 -5.01 -23.21
C ARG A 103 -9.28 -4.62 -22.43
N VAL A 104 -8.18 -4.40 -23.14
CA VAL A 104 -6.93 -3.92 -22.55
C VAL A 104 -6.81 -2.43 -22.82
N CYS A 105 -6.82 -1.65 -21.75
CA CYS A 105 -6.53 -0.23 -21.79
C CYS A 105 -5.01 -0.01 -21.83
N VAL A 106 -4.56 0.84 -22.75
CA VAL A 106 -3.18 1.31 -22.86
C VAL A 106 -3.18 2.84 -22.83
N ARG A 107 -2.60 3.43 -21.79
CA ARG A 107 -2.44 4.88 -21.62
C ARG A 107 -1.02 5.31 -21.87
N ALA A 108 -0.85 6.55 -22.32
CA ALA A 108 0.46 7.18 -22.43
C ALA A 108 0.35 8.69 -22.30
N GLY A 109 1.33 9.32 -21.68
CA GLY A 109 1.53 10.76 -21.78
C GLY A 109 2.36 11.10 -23.01
N LEU A 110 2.06 12.22 -23.67
CA LEU A 110 2.87 12.78 -24.75
C LEU A 110 3.38 14.14 -24.32
N ARG A 111 4.70 14.32 -24.39
CA ARG A 111 5.36 15.58 -24.05
C ARG A 111 4.80 16.72 -24.92
N ARG A 112 4.34 17.80 -24.28
CA ARG A 112 3.81 18.97 -24.99
C ARG A 112 4.84 19.52 -25.97
N GLY A 113 4.36 19.93 -27.15
CA GLY A 113 5.20 20.44 -28.24
C GLY A 113 5.93 19.37 -29.07
N SER A 114 5.83 18.08 -28.70
CA SER A 114 6.51 17.01 -29.45
C SER A 114 5.68 16.42 -30.59
N ALA A 115 4.36 16.35 -30.44
CA ALA A 115 3.38 16.00 -31.46
C ALA A 115 1.96 16.27 -30.94
N ASP A 116 0.96 16.30 -31.83
CA ASP A 116 -0.45 16.59 -31.48
C ASP A 116 -1.32 15.33 -31.42
N ARG A 117 -0.79 14.19 -31.87
CA ARG A 117 -1.56 12.94 -32.02
C ARG A 117 -0.69 11.74 -31.67
N LEU A 118 -1.34 10.74 -31.06
CA LEU A 118 -0.75 9.45 -30.74
C LEU A 118 -1.65 8.34 -31.28
N HIS A 119 -1.04 7.30 -31.86
CA HIS A 119 -1.73 6.08 -32.26
C HIS A 119 -1.14 4.89 -31.51
N LEU A 120 -1.99 3.93 -31.19
CA LEU A 120 -1.57 2.62 -30.73
C LEU A 120 -1.46 1.69 -31.95
N ARG A 121 -0.33 1.01 -32.09
CA ARG A 121 -0.17 -0.12 -33.01
C ARG A 121 0.04 -1.36 -32.18
N TRP A 122 -0.72 -2.42 -32.45
CA TRP A 122 -0.67 -3.61 -31.61
C TRP A 122 -0.97 -4.88 -32.39
N ASP A 123 -0.53 -6.02 -31.87
CA ASP A 123 -0.83 -7.37 -32.37
C ASP A 123 -1.16 -8.29 -31.18
N GLU A 124 -2.24 -9.06 -31.33
CA GLU A 124 -2.73 -10.03 -30.34
C GLU A 124 -2.54 -11.48 -30.82
N GLY A 125 -1.72 -11.69 -31.86
CA GLY A 125 -1.55 -12.96 -32.57
C GLY A 125 -2.47 -13.11 -33.79
N HIS A 126 -3.12 -12.03 -34.21
CA HIS A 126 -4.10 -12.01 -35.30
C HIS A 126 -3.77 -10.96 -36.37
N GLY A 127 -2.53 -10.49 -36.38
CA GLY A 127 -2.01 -9.51 -37.32
C GLY A 127 -2.08 -8.09 -36.76
N LEU A 128 -1.18 -7.27 -37.27
CA LEU A 128 -0.97 -5.90 -36.80
C LEU A 128 -2.20 -5.02 -37.04
N ARG A 129 -2.65 -4.37 -35.96
CA ARG A 129 -3.71 -3.37 -35.93
C ARG A 129 -3.13 -1.99 -35.61
N ARG A 130 -3.90 -0.96 -35.95
CA ARG A 130 -3.60 0.44 -35.64
C ARG A 130 -4.89 1.18 -35.33
N GLY A 131 -4.86 2.01 -34.30
CA GLY A 131 -5.99 2.84 -33.89
C GLY A 131 -5.52 4.17 -33.30
N PRO A 132 -6.31 5.25 -33.43
CA PRO A 132 -6.01 6.50 -32.75
C PRO A 132 -6.16 6.32 -31.24
N MET A 133 -5.35 7.05 -30.46
CA MET A 133 -5.56 7.19 -29.02
C MET A 133 -6.33 8.49 -28.76
N THR A 134 -7.22 8.47 -27.77
CA THR A 134 -8.06 9.60 -27.37
C THR A 134 -7.44 10.37 -26.21
N VAL A 135 -7.54 11.70 -26.22
CA VAL A 135 -7.12 12.51 -25.07
C VAL A 135 -8.07 12.26 -23.91
N VAL A 136 -7.52 11.91 -22.75
CA VAL A 136 -8.29 11.64 -21.51
C VAL A 136 -7.90 12.59 -20.39
N GLY A 137 -6.82 13.35 -20.53
CA GLY A 137 -6.38 14.29 -19.53
C GLY A 137 -5.25 15.18 -20.01
N GLU A 138 -4.99 16.23 -19.27
CA GLU A 138 -3.96 17.21 -19.56
C GLU A 138 -3.21 17.62 -18.30
N GLU A 139 -1.89 17.62 -18.40
CA GLU A 139 -0.95 18.05 -17.36
C GLU A 139 -0.14 19.25 -17.85
N ASP A 140 0.65 19.84 -16.96
CA ASP A 140 1.45 21.02 -17.29
C ASP A 140 2.50 20.68 -18.38
N GLU A 141 3.07 19.46 -18.37
CA GLU A 141 4.12 19.02 -19.31
C GLU A 141 3.69 17.94 -20.32
N HIS A 142 2.54 17.28 -20.10
CA HIS A 142 2.06 16.18 -20.94
C HIS A 142 0.58 16.31 -21.31
N VAL A 143 0.21 15.72 -22.45
CA VAL A 143 -1.17 15.40 -22.79
C VAL A 143 -1.34 13.89 -22.60
N LEU A 144 -2.36 13.46 -21.87
CA LEU A 144 -2.60 12.05 -21.55
C LEU A 144 -3.56 11.45 -22.58
N PHE A 145 -3.17 10.30 -23.12
CA PHE A 145 -3.88 9.57 -24.17
C PHE A 145 -4.26 8.17 -23.69
N GLU A 146 -5.36 7.64 -24.22
CA GLU A 146 -5.83 6.29 -23.99
C GLU A 146 -6.16 5.58 -25.31
N GLY A 147 -5.79 4.32 -25.43
CA GLY A 147 -6.12 3.43 -26.53
C GLY A 147 -6.53 2.06 -26.01
N HIS A 148 -7.27 1.31 -26.84
CA HIS A 148 -7.84 0.04 -26.42
C HIS A 148 -7.46 -1.09 -27.41
N ALA A 149 -6.99 -2.20 -26.87
CA ALA A 149 -6.89 -3.47 -27.58
C ALA A 149 -8.03 -4.41 -27.15
N ALA A 150 -8.36 -5.41 -27.95
CA ALA A 150 -9.52 -6.27 -27.69
C ALA A 150 -9.32 -7.20 -26.48
N GLY A 151 -8.07 -7.51 -26.12
CA GLY A 151 -7.74 -8.49 -25.07
C GLY A 151 -8.02 -9.93 -25.49
N SER A 152 -8.10 -10.18 -26.80
CA SER A 152 -8.55 -11.45 -27.39
C SER A 152 -7.46 -12.53 -27.47
N GLY A 153 -6.19 -12.13 -27.40
CA GLY A 153 -5.04 -13.02 -27.46
C GLY A 153 -4.56 -13.50 -26.09
N ARG A 154 -3.50 -14.31 -26.08
CA ARG A 154 -2.72 -14.61 -24.86
C ARG A 154 -1.63 -13.57 -24.60
N GLN A 155 -1.14 -12.95 -25.66
CA GLN A 155 -0.07 -11.96 -25.63
C GLN A 155 -0.55 -10.70 -26.34
N LEU A 156 -0.03 -9.56 -25.91
CA LEU A 156 -0.20 -8.28 -26.58
C LEU A 156 1.17 -7.69 -26.87
N GLU A 157 1.46 -7.49 -28.15
CA GLU A 157 2.60 -6.71 -28.60
C GLU A 157 2.14 -5.33 -29.02
N TYR A 158 2.80 -4.26 -28.58
CA TYR A 158 2.39 -2.91 -28.97
C TYR A 158 3.52 -1.89 -29.00
N VAL A 159 3.32 -0.86 -29.82
CA VAL A 159 4.14 0.35 -29.92
C VAL A 159 3.26 1.58 -30.09
N PHE A 160 3.80 2.73 -29.72
CA PHE A 160 3.19 4.02 -29.99
C PHE A 160 3.68 4.56 -31.34
N GLN A 161 2.80 5.22 -32.08
CA GLN A 161 3.14 5.93 -33.29
C GLN A 161 2.72 7.40 -33.17
N LEU A 162 3.70 8.30 -33.30
CA LEU A 162 3.48 9.74 -33.29
C LEU A 162 2.78 10.21 -34.59
N GLY A 163 2.26 11.45 -34.58
CA GLY A 163 1.62 12.05 -35.75
C GLY A 163 2.50 12.16 -37.00
N ASP A 164 3.83 12.25 -36.83
CA ASP A 164 4.82 12.27 -37.91
C ASP A 164 5.20 10.88 -38.43
N GLY A 165 4.63 9.82 -37.84
CA GLY A 165 4.86 8.42 -38.22
C GLY A 165 5.97 7.72 -37.44
N ARG A 166 6.77 8.42 -36.62
CA ARG A 166 7.84 7.84 -35.80
C ARG A 166 7.27 6.86 -34.77
N LEU A 167 7.94 5.72 -34.61
CA LEU A 167 7.57 4.68 -33.65
C LEU A 167 8.33 4.83 -32.34
N VAL A 168 7.62 4.70 -31.22
CA VAL A 168 8.16 4.78 -29.87
C VAL A 168 7.69 3.54 -29.11
N GLY A 169 8.64 2.81 -28.54
CA GLY A 169 8.40 1.55 -27.86
C GLY A 169 9.40 1.34 -26.72
N ARG A 170 9.73 0.09 -26.40
CA ARG A 170 10.70 -0.21 -25.34
C ARG A 170 12.11 0.31 -25.68
N PRO A 171 13.01 0.46 -24.68
CA PRO A 171 14.35 0.97 -24.90
C PRO A 171 15.17 -0.01 -25.76
N GLY A 172 16.19 0.50 -26.45
CA GLY A 172 17.10 -0.30 -27.27
C GLY A 172 16.90 -0.18 -28.78
N GLY A 173 15.96 0.67 -29.24
CA GLY A 173 15.82 1.01 -30.65
C GLY A 173 14.46 1.62 -30.99
N PRO A 174 14.36 2.38 -32.09
CA PRO A 174 13.09 2.97 -32.52
C PRO A 174 12.07 1.87 -32.85
N GLY A 175 10.90 1.94 -32.20
CA GLY A 175 9.77 1.06 -32.51
C GLY A 175 9.91 -0.40 -32.07
N LEU A 176 10.76 -0.71 -31.09
CA LEU A 176 10.74 -2.04 -30.47
C LEU A 176 9.44 -2.25 -29.67
N PRO A 177 8.67 -3.31 -29.91
CA PRO A 177 7.40 -3.53 -29.21
C PRO A 177 7.60 -3.86 -27.74
N PHE A 178 6.63 -3.43 -26.92
CA PHE A 178 6.37 -4.02 -25.62
C PHE A 178 5.74 -5.40 -25.84
N HIS A 179 6.01 -6.33 -24.92
CA HIS A 179 5.40 -7.66 -24.92
C HIS A 179 4.73 -7.88 -23.57
N LEU A 180 3.44 -8.17 -23.58
CA LEU A 180 2.64 -8.39 -22.40
C LEU A 180 1.98 -9.76 -22.42
N ASP A 181 2.08 -10.47 -21.30
CA ASP A 181 1.20 -11.59 -21.02
C ASP A 181 -0.13 -11.05 -20.49
N LEU A 182 -1.20 -11.21 -21.27
CA LEU A 182 -2.52 -10.72 -20.90
C LEU A 182 -3.08 -11.46 -19.68
N HIS A 183 -2.65 -12.71 -19.44
CA HIS A 183 -3.06 -13.41 -18.22
C HIS A 183 -2.48 -12.77 -16.96
N ALA A 184 -1.28 -12.18 -17.05
CA ALA A 184 -0.64 -11.50 -15.94
C ALA A 184 -1.24 -10.11 -15.62
N LEU A 185 -2.12 -9.59 -16.49
CA LEU A 185 -2.87 -8.34 -16.24
C LEU A 185 -4.17 -8.57 -15.46
N ARG A 186 -4.68 -9.81 -15.43
CA ARG A 186 -5.92 -10.13 -14.73
C ARG A 186 -5.77 -9.89 -13.24
N THR A 187 -6.65 -9.08 -12.69
CA THR A 187 -6.74 -8.91 -11.24
C THR A 187 -7.36 -10.17 -10.63
N THR A 188 -6.82 -10.59 -9.49
CA THR A 188 -7.37 -11.69 -8.68
C THR A 188 -8.31 -11.17 -7.60
N THR A 189 -8.71 -9.90 -7.70
CA THR A 189 -9.63 -9.23 -6.79
C THR A 189 -10.97 -9.96 -6.77
N PRO A 190 -11.46 -10.41 -5.59
CA PRO A 190 -12.75 -11.06 -5.49
C PRO A 190 -13.89 -10.19 -6.05
N ALA A 191 -14.76 -10.77 -6.87
CA ALA A 191 -15.80 -10.02 -7.57
C ALA A 191 -16.73 -9.23 -6.64
N TRP A 192 -17.01 -9.77 -5.45
CA TRP A 192 -17.86 -9.13 -4.43
C TRP A 192 -17.29 -7.81 -3.90
N TRP A 193 -15.97 -7.57 -4.05
CA TRP A 193 -15.32 -6.35 -3.57
C TRP A 193 -15.72 -5.11 -4.36
N LYS A 194 -16.08 -5.25 -5.64
CA LYS A 194 -16.41 -4.12 -6.52
C LYS A 194 -17.63 -3.34 -6.07
N ASP A 195 -18.57 -4.02 -5.42
CA ASP A 195 -19.81 -3.46 -4.88
C ASP A 195 -19.75 -3.32 -3.34
N ALA A 196 -18.57 -3.47 -2.74
CA ALA A 196 -18.41 -3.46 -1.30
C ALA A 196 -18.58 -2.06 -0.69
N VAL A 197 -19.29 -1.99 0.44
CA VAL A 197 -19.36 -0.84 1.33
C VAL A 197 -18.70 -1.24 2.64
N LEU A 198 -17.45 -0.80 2.81
CA LEU A 198 -16.62 -1.11 3.96
C LEU A 198 -16.96 -0.21 5.15
N TYR A 199 -17.16 -0.81 6.33
CA TYR A 199 -17.32 -0.09 7.60
C TYR A 199 -16.24 -0.54 8.59
N THR A 200 -15.33 0.37 8.95
CA THR A 200 -14.30 0.09 9.96
C THR A 200 -14.88 0.25 11.35
N VAL A 201 -14.78 -0.81 12.15
CA VAL A 201 -15.22 -0.87 13.54
C VAL A 201 -13.97 -0.83 14.43
N PHE A 202 -13.78 0.28 15.13
CA PHE A 202 -12.85 0.29 16.26
C PHE A 202 -13.53 -0.35 17.46
N VAL A 203 -13.23 -1.63 17.70
CA VAL A 203 -14.03 -2.55 18.51
C VAL A 203 -14.27 -2.02 19.92
N ASP A 204 -13.21 -1.60 20.62
CA ASP A 204 -13.30 -1.06 21.98
C ASP A 204 -14.24 0.16 22.07
N ARG A 205 -14.40 0.92 20.99
CA ARG A 205 -15.15 2.19 20.97
C ARG A 205 -16.52 2.11 20.30
N PHE A 206 -16.88 0.95 19.76
CA PHE A 206 -18.09 0.86 18.97
C PHE A 206 -19.33 0.78 19.87
N ARG A 207 -19.44 -0.30 20.66
CA ARG A 207 -20.57 -0.54 21.58
C ARG A 207 -20.28 -1.76 22.47
N PRO A 208 -20.68 -1.77 23.76
CA PRO A 208 -20.66 -2.96 24.60
C PRO A 208 -21.90 -3.84 24.32
N GLY A 209 -21.77 -5.15 24.49
CA GLY A 209 -22.91 -6.07 24.41
C GLY A 209 -23.83 -5.96 25.62
N GLY A 210 -25.14 -6.11 25.43
CA GLY A 210 -26.11 -6.11 26.53
C GLY A 210 -26.26 -4.75 27.23
N ASP A 211 -25.83 -4.65 28.49
CA ASP A 211 -26.03 -3.47 29.33
C ASP A 211 -25.08 -2.34 28.96
N LEU A 212 -25.65 -1.18 28.65
CA LEU A 212 -24.90 0.03 28.31
C LEU A 212 -24.47 0.82 29.56
N SER A 213 -24.76 0.32 30.77
CA SER A 213 -24.34 0.95 32.01
C SER A 213 -22.81 1.03 32.11
N GLY A 214 -22.28 2.22 32.36
CA GLY A 214 -20.84 2.47 32.38
C GLY A 214 -20.21 2.79 31.03
N TRP A 215 -20.97 2.79 29.93
CA TRP A 215 -20.49 3.31 28.65
C TRP A 215 -20.20 4.81 28.74
N PRO A 216 -19.03 5.30 28.28
CA PRO A 216 -18.69 6.71 28.41
C PRO A 216 -19.67 7.62 27.67
N SER A 217 -20.05 8.71 28.31
CA SER A 217 -20.77 9.80 27.67
C SER A 217 -19.82 10.60 26.76
N PRO A 218 -20.31 11.22 25.67
CA PRO A 218 -19.53 12.18 24.89
C PRO A 218 -18.92 13.34 25.70
N SER A 219 -19.40 13.58 26.93
CA SER A 219 -18.83 14.54 27.88
C SER A 219 -17.53 14.07 28.57
N ASP A 220 -17.22 12.77 28.54
CA ASP A 220 -16.12 12.16 29.31
C ASP A 220 -14.76 12.23 28.59
N ARG A 221 -14.67 13.13 27.59
CA ARG A 221 -13.70 13.17 26.49
C ARG A 221 -12.22 13.37 26.84
N VAL A 222 -11.81 13.51 28.10
CA VAL A 222 -10.52 14.15 28.40
C VAL A 222 -9.33 13.17 28.54
N HIS A 223 -9.49 11.87 28.79
CA HIS A 223 -8.32 10.96 28.92
C HIS A 223 -8.61 9.51 28.47
N LEU A 224 -9.06 9.31 27.22
CA LEU A 224 -9.44 7.99 26.70
C LEU A 224 -8.44 7.39 25.71
N GLU A 225 -7.29 8.02 25.44
CA GLU A 225 -6.40 7.54 24.37
C GLU A 225 -5.85 6.13 24.63
N GLU A 226 -5.61 5.77 25.89
CA GLU A 226 -5.02 4.48 26.27
C GLU A 226 -5.94 3.58 27.11
N ARG A 227 -7.07 4.13 27.60
CA ARG A 227 -8.00 3.38 28.45
C ARG A 227 -9.03 2.61 27.62
N ALA A 228 -9.20 1.33 27.93
CA ALA A 228 -10.31 0.53 27.41
C ALA A 228 -11.65 1.10 27.89
N VAL A 229 -12.61 1.22 26.97
CA VAL A 229 -13.95 1.73 27.28
C VAL A 229 -15.03 0.64 27.22
N GLY A 230 -14.68 -0.56 26.77
CA GLY A 230 -15.49 -1.76 26.98
C GLY A 230 -16.36 -2.20 25.81
N GLY A 231 -16.09 -1.71 24.59
CA GLY A 231 -16.75 -2.24 23.40
C GLY A 231 -16.27 -3.66 23.10
N ASP A 232 -17.17 -4.52 22.62
CA ASP A 232 -16.91 -5.96 22.46
C ASP A 232 -17.57 -6.53 21.19
N LEU A 233 -17.31 -7.81 20.89
CA LEU A 233 -17.84 -8.47 19.70
C LEU A 233 -19.36 -8.70 19.76
N THR A 234 -19.93 -8.83 20.96
CA THR A 234 -21.38 -8.99 21.14
C THR A 234 -22.12 -7.68 20.81
N GLY A 235 -21.55 -6.53 21.19
CA GLY A 235 -22.07 -5.22 20.84
C GLY A 235 -22.09 -4.97 19.33
N ILE A 236 -21.12 -5.51 18.59
CA ILE A 236 -21.09 -5.51 17.11
C ILE A 236 -22.19 -6.41 16.55
N GLU A 237 -22.32 -7.65 17.05
CA GLU A 237 -23.36 -8.60 16.63
C GLU A 237 -24.76 -7.98 16.74
N GLU A 238 -25.06 -7.36 17.89
CA GLU A 238 -26.33 -6.70 18.14
C GLU A 238 -26.58 -5.47 17.24
N ALA A 239 -25.53 -4.86 16.69
CA ALA A 239 -25.63 -3.70 15.79
C ALA A 239 -25.75 -4.08 14.30
N LEU A 240 -25.61 -5.35 13.94
CA LEU A 240 -25.73 -5.80 12.54
C LEU A 240 -27.03 -5.36 11.86
N PRO A 241 -28.22 -5.32 12.52
CA PRO A 241 -29.43 -4.78 11.90
C PRO A 241 -29.30 -3.32 11.46
N TYR A 242 -28.63 -2.48 12.26
CA TYR A 242 -28.36 -1.08 11.94
C TYR A 242 -27.35 -0.96 10.79
N LEU A 243 -26.26 -1.72 10.86
CA LEU A 243 -25.22 -1.71 9.82
C LEU A 243 -25.79 -2.16 8.46
N ARG A 244 -26.72 -3.11 8.47
CA ARG A 244 -27.41 -3.57 7.26
C ARG A 244 -28.32 -2.48 6.70
N ASP A 245 -29.08 -1.80 7.55
CA ASP A 245 -29.94 -0.67 7.13
C ASP A 245 -29.13 0.48 6.53
N LEU A 246 -27.92 0.72 7.06
CA LEU A 246 -26.96 1.69 6.52
C LEU A 246 -26.41 1.29 5.14
N GLY A 247 -26.53 0.02 4.74
CA GLY A 247 -26.02 -0.51 3.47
C GLY A 247 -24.61 -1.09 3.55
N VAL A 248 -24.10 -1.37 4.75
CA VAL A 248 -22.78 -1.99 4.95
C VAL A 248 -22.80 -3.42 4.44
N THR A 249 -21.79 -3.81 3.66
CA THR A 249 -21.61 -5.18 3.16
C THR A 249 -20.33 -5.84 3.68
N VAL A 250 -19.39 -5.04 4.20
CA VAL A 250 -18.12 -5.54 4.75
C VAL A 250 -17.79 -4.83 6.05
N LEU A 251 -17.54 -5.58 7.11
CA LEU A 251 -17.00 -5.07 8.36
C LEU A 251 -15.48 -5.22 8.32
N HIS A 252 -14.75 -4.14 8.61
CA HIS A 252 -13.33 -4.19 8.92
C HIS A 252 -13.16 -4.00 10.42
N LEU A 253 -12.73 -5.05 11.12
CA LEU A 253 -12.51 -4.99 12.56
C LEU A 253 -11.05 -4.63 12.82
N THR A 254 -10.80 -3.57 13.60
CA THR A 254 -9.49 -3.33 14.21
C THR A 254 -9.04 -4.59 14.99
N PRO A 255 -7.74 -4.76 15.32
CA PRO A 255 -7.26 -6.02 15.90
C PRO A 255 -8.10 -6.47 17.10
N ILE A 256 -8.50 -7.74 17.10
CA ILE A 256 -9.33 -8.35 18.16
C ILE A 256 -8.55 -9.36 19.02
N VAL A 257 -7.26 -9.45 18.76
CA VAL A 257 -6.39 -10.45 19.37
C VAL A 257 -5.96 -10.03 20.77
N LEU A 258 -5.55 -11.00 21.59
CA LEU A 258 -5.05 -10.75 22.93
C LEU A 258 -3.86 -9.78 22.88
N ALA A 259 -3.98 -8.65 23.59
CA ALA A 259 -3.01 -7.57 23.57
C ALA A 259 -2.95 -6.84 24.93
N GLY A 260 -1.92 -6.02 25.12
CA GLY A 260 -1.76 -5.20 26.34
C GLY A 260 -2.63 -3.93 26.32
N SER A 261 -2.95 -3.41 25.14
CA SER A 261 -3.68 -2.15 24.96
C SER A 261 -5.14 -2.34 24.53
N CYS A 262 -5.92 -1.25 24.57
CA CYS A 262 -7.27 -1.22 23.99
C CYS A 262 -7.29 -1.15 22.45
N HIS A 263 -6.20 -0.71 21.81
CA HIS A 263 -6.08 -0.68 20.34
C HIS A 263 -5.64 -2.01 19.73
N ARG A 264 -4.98 -2.86 20.53
CA ARG A 264 -4.64 -4.26 20.25
C ARG A 264 -3.65 -4.53 19.12
N TYR A 265 -3.05 -3.49 18.55
CA TYR A 265 -1.94 -3.62 17.60
C TYR A 265 -0.68 -4.25 18.22
N ASP A 266 -0.51 -4.13 19.53
CA ASP A 266 0.51 -4.75 20.37
C ASP A 266 0.08 -6.18 20.79
N ALA A 267 0.02 -7.10 19.81
CA ALA A 267 -0.44 -8.46 20.07
C ALA A 267 0.49 -9.21 21.06
N VAL A 268 -0.09 -9.77 22.12
CA VAL A 268 0.53 -10.76 23.01
C VAL A 268 0.36 -12.17 22.45
N ASP A 269 -0.82 -12.48 21.90
CA ASP A 269 -1.06 -13.70 21.15
C ASP A 269 -1.92 -13.39 19.91
N PRO A 270 -1.32 -13.35 18.70
CA PRO A 270 -2.02 -12.98 17.47
C PRO A 270 -3.00 -14.05 16.95
N ARG A 271 -3.18 -15.17 17.66
CA ARG A 271 -4.14 -16.25 17.33
C ARG A 271 -5.19 -16.48 18.41
N CYS A 272 -5.17 -15.69 19.47
CA CYS A 272 -6.14 -15.77 20.55
C CYS A 272 -7.02 -14.53 20.50
N VAL A 273 -8.35 -14.70 20.43
CA VAL A 273 -9.27 -13.56 20.58
C VAL A 273 -9.16 -13.05 22.02
N ASP A 274 -9.02 -11.74 22.19
CA ASP A 274 -8.93 -11.12 23.50
C ASP A 274 -10.15 -11.49 24.36
N PRO A 275 -9.98 -12.12 25.54
CA PRO A 275 -11.08 -12.44 26.44
C PRO A 275 -11.91 -11.21 26.84
N ALA A 276 -11.32 -10.01 26.87
CA ALA A 276 -12.03 -8.77 27.15
C ALA A 276 -13.09 -8.43 26.08
N LEU A 277 -12.99 -9.04 24.89
CA LEU A 277 -13.95 -8.89 23.79
C LEU A 277 -14.98 -10.03 23.73
N GLY A 278 -14.95 -10.95 24.69
CA GLY A 278 -15.81 -12.14 24.75
C GLY A 278 -15.17 -13.43 24.21
N GLY A 279 -13.92 -13.38 23.76
CA GLY A 279 -13.16 -14.55 23.31
C GLY A 279 -13.70 -15.23 22.04
N SER A 280 -13.20 -16.43 21.76
CA SER A 280 -13.51 -17.18 20.54
C SER A 280 -15.01 -17.46 20.35
N GLU A 281 -15.74 -17.72 21.43
CA GLU A 281 -17.20 -17.96 21.36
C GLU A 281 -17.96 -16.73 20.84
N ALA A 282 -17.56 -15.52 21.26
CA ALA A 282 -18.18 -14.29 20.77
C ALA A 282 -17.85 -14.04 19.30
N LEU A 283 -16.63 -14.37 18.87
CA LEU A 283 -16.24 -14.29 17.46
C LEU A 283 -17.06 -15.25 16.59
N GLU A 284 -17.20 -16.51 17.01
CA GLU A 284 -17.96 -17.51 16.27
C GLU A 284 -19.42 -17.08 16.05
N ARG A 285 -20.06 -16.51 17.09
CA ARG A 285 -21.41 -15.95 16.98
C ARG A 285 -21.47 -14.78 16.00
N LEU A 286 -20.53 -13.84 16.10
CA LEU A 286 -20.46 -12.67 15.21
C LEU A 286 -20.29 -13.10 13.74
N LEU A 287 -19.34 -13.98 13.44
CA LEU A 287 -19.12 -14.46 12.07
C LEU A 287 -20.34 -15.19 11.51
N ALA A 288 -20.98 -16.03 12.33
CA ALA A 288 -22.22 -16.70 11.94
C ALA A 288 -23.37 -15.70 11.69
N ALA A 289 -23.46 -14.63 12.49
CA ALA A 289 -24.45 -13.58 12.32
C ALA A 289 -24.20 -12.74 11.06
N CYS A 290 -22.95 -12.34 10.80
CA CYS A 290 -22.54 -11.66 9.57
C CYS A 290 -22.90 -12.50 8.32
N THR A 291 -22.59 -13.79 8.36
CA THR A 291 -22.93 -14.73 7.27
C THR A 291 -24.44 -14.74 7.02
N ARG A 292 -25.28 -14.82 8.08
CA ARG A 292 -26.75 -14.82 7.94
C ARG A 292 -27.31 -13.53 7.34
N CYS A 293 -26.66 -12.39 7.56
CA CYS A 293 -27.08 -11.11 6.99
C CYS A 293 -26.34 -10.71 5.71
N GLY A 294 -25.52 -11.62 5.14
CA GLY A 294 -24.79 -11.37 3.89
C GLY A 294 -23.67 -10.34 4.02
N MET A 295 -23.13 -10.15 5.23
CA MET A 295 -21.97 -9.30 5.48
C MET A 295 -20.70 -10.14 5.55
N ARG A 296 -19.61 -9.59 5.02
CA ARG A 296 -18.27 -10.15 5.12
C ARG A 296 -17.46 -9.48 6.22
N VAL A 297 -16.45 -10.17 6.74
CA VAL A 297 -15.60 -9.65 7.83
C VAL A 297 -14.12 -9.69 7.43
N LEU A 298 -13.46 -8.53 7.47
CA LEU A 298 -12.02 -8.38 7.35
C LEU A 298 -11.39 -8.17 8.72
N PHE A 299 -10.30 -8.88 8.99
CA PHE A 299 -9.51 -8.68 10.20
C PHE A 299 -8.30 -7.82 9.93
N ASP A 300 -8.02 -6.92 10.86
CA ASP A 300 -6.76 -6.19 10.91
C ASP A 300 -5.65 -7.08 11.50
N VAL A 301 -4.53 -7.19 10.79
CA VAL A 301 -3.39 -8.05 11.17
C VAL A 301 -2.11 -7.21 11.23
N THR A 302 -1.55 -7.07 12.42
CA THR A 302 -0.22 -6.48 12.64
C THR A 302 0.88 -7.41 12.13
N LEU A 303 1.73 -6.91 11.24
CA LEU A 303 2.82 -7.69 10.64
C LEU A 303 4.21 -7.34 11.18
N THR A 304 4.39 -6.11 11.69
CA THR A 304 5.72 -5.52 11.92
C THR A 304 6.25 -5.69 13.34
N HIS A 305 5.36 -5.78 14.33
CA HIS A 305 5.70 -5.79 15.75
C HIS A 305 4.70 -6.61 16.57
N VAL A 306 5.09 -6.91 17.81
CA VAL A 306 4.31 -7.65 18.82
C VAL A 306 4.52 -7.00 20.18
N HIS A 307 3.75 -7.34 21.20
CA HIS A 307 4.00 -6.90 22.57
C HIS A 307 5.19 -7.64 23.20
N LEU A 308 5.83 -7.05 24.21
CA LEU A 308 6.93 -7.65 24.96
C LEU A 308 6.57 -9.00 25.62
N ASP A 309 5.27 -9.23 25.89
CA ASP A 309 4.76 -10.48 26.46
C ASP A 309 4.51 -11.58 25.43
N PHE A 310 4.74 -11.31 24.14
CA PHE A 310 4.70 -12.33 23.10
C PHE A 310 5.66 -13.48 23.42
N PHE A 311 5.20 -14.72 23.22
CA PHE A 311 5.91 -15.92 23.71
C PHE A 311 7.38 -15.97 23.28
N ALA A 312 7.67 -15.58 22.04
CA ALA A 312 9.01 -15.61 21.48
C ALA A 312 9.89 -14.51 22.10
N PHE A 313 9.35 -13.30 22.32
CA PHE A 313 10.11 -12.22 22.91
C PHE A 313 10.37 -12.43 24.39
N ARG A 314 9.40 -13.00 25.12
CA ARG A 314 9.60 -13.42 26.52
C ARG A 314 10.76 -14.41 26.67
N ASP A 315 10.85 -15.39 25.77
CA ASP A 315 11.96 -16.34 25.75
C ASP A 315 13.30 -15.65 25.47
N VAL A 316 13.32 -14.64 24.59
CA VAL A 316 14.49 -13.82 24.26
C VAL A 316 14.91 -12.92 25.43
N ILE A 317 13.97 -12.34 26.18
CA ILE A 317 14.25 -11.59 27.42
C ILE A 317 14.93 -12.49 28.45
N GLU A 318 14.44 -13.73 28.64
CA GLU A 318 14.96 -14.65 29.65
C GLU A 318 16.31 -15.27 29.27
N LYS A 319 16.46 -15.68 28.00
CA LYS A 319 17.59 -16.53 27.57
C LYS A 319 18.64 -15.77 26.76
N GLY A 320 18.33 -14.57 26.28
CA GLY A 320 19.19 -13.80 25.39
C GLY A 320 19.56 -14.59 24.14
N THR A 321 20.83 -14.56 23.75
CA THR A 321 21.38 -15.26 22.57
C THR A 321 21.21 -16.78 22.60
N ARG A 322 20.77 -17.37 23.73
CA ARG A 322 20.46 -18.81 23.84
C ARG A 322 19.01 -19.14 23.48
N SER A 323 18.15 -18.13 23.28
CA SER A 323 16.77 -18.33 22.81
C SER A 323 16.77 -18.84 21.37
N ALA A 324 15.90 -19.79 21.07
CA ALA A 324 15.65 -20.23 19.68
C ALA A 324 14.98 -19.14 18.83
N TYR A 325 14.42 -18.11 19.48
CA TYR A 325 13.73 -17.00 18.84
C TYR A 325 14.57 -15.72 18.79
N PHE A 326 15.85 -15.77 19.17
CA PHE A 326 16.68 -14.56 19.21
C PHE A 326 16.78 -13.85 17.85
N SER A 327 16.80 -14.60 16.75
CA SER A 327 16.85 -14.05 15.38
C SER A 327 15.54 -13.41 14.91
N TRP A 328 14.41 -13.74 15.56
CA TRP A 328 13.09 -13.20 15.20
C TRP A 328 12.98 -11.69 15.41
N PHE A 329 13.92 -11.08 16.13
CA PHE A 329 13.91 -9.68 16.48
C PHE A 329 15.18 -8.96 16.00
N LYS A 330 15.09 -7.64 15.95
CA LYS A 330 16.21 -6.77 15.61
C LYS A 330 16.93 -6.32 16.88
N VAL A 331 17.77 -7.22 17.42
CA VAL A 331 18.52 -7.01 18.66
C VAL A 331 19.93 -6.46 18.36
N HIS A 332 20.33 -5.41 19.08
CA HIS A 332 21.67 -4.80 19.01
C HIS A 332 22.38 -4.68 20.36
N GLY A 333 21.73 -5.07 21.47
CA GLY A 333 22.34 -5.11 22.80
C GLY A 333 21.64 -6.07 23.75
N TYR A 334 22.40 -6.72 24.64
CA TYR A 334 21.90 -7.60 25.70
C TYR A 334 22.82 -7.51 26.93
N PRO A 335 22.31 -7.53 28.19
CA PRO A 335 20.90 -7.67 28.59
C PRO A 335 20.06 -6.43 28.24
N PHE A 336 18.76 -6.65 28.04
CA PHE A 336 17.83 -5.57 27.71
C PHE A 336 17.59 -4.63 28.90
N ARG A 337 17.37 -3.36 28.58
CA ARG A 337 16.93 -2.34 29.54
C ARG A 337 15.49 -2.00 29.21
N LEU A 338 14.55 -2.66 29.89
CA LEU A 338 13.13 -2.41 29.69
C LEU A 338 12.74 -1.11 30.37
N GLY A 339 12.03 -0.26 29.63
CA GLY A 339 11.56 1.03 30.11
C GLY A 339 11.60 2.09 29.02
N PRO A 340 10.97 3.25 29.29
CA PRO A 340 10.93 4.37 28.35
C PRO A 340 12.28 5.10 28.24
N ASP A 341 13.19 4.87 29.20
CA ASP A 341 14.43 5.61 29.34
C ASP A 341 15.62 4.83 28.77
N GLY A 342 16.20 5.36 27.68
CA GLY A 342 17.46 4.89 27.11
C GLY A 342 17.31 3.84 26.01
N ASP A 343 18.45 3.30 25.57
CA ASP A 343 18.50 2.24 24.58
C ASP A 343 18.12 0.89 25.20
N THR A 344 17.04 0.30 24.69
CA THR A 344 16.49 -0.98 25.16
C THR A 344 17.36 -2.17 24.75
N GLY A 345 18.21 -2.01 23.74
CA GLY A 345 19.01 -3.08 23.13
C GLY A 345 18.31 -3.78 21.96
N TYR A 346 17.14 -3.30 21.51
CA TYR A 346 16.42 -3.82 20.34
C TYR A 346 15.65 -2.70 19.61
N GLU A 347 15.39 -2.87 18.33
CA GLU A 347 14.49 -1.97 17.60
C GLU A 347 13.04 -2.22 18.03
N HIS A 348 12.29 -1.14 18.23
CA HIS A 348 10.88 -1.17 18.62
C HIS A 348 10.08 -0.16 17.78
N TYR A 349 8.76 -0.29 17.80
CA TYR A 349 7.86 0.57 17.04
C TYR A 349 8.01 2.04 17.47
N HIS A 350 7.72 2.98 16.55
CA HIS A 350 8.07 4.40 16.67
C HIS A 350 7.53 5.09 17.95
N LYS A 351 8.03 6.29 18.26
CA LYS A 351 7.54 7.19 19.33
C LYS A 351 7.69 6.67 20.77
N GLY A 352 8.73 5.89 21.06
CA GLY A 352 9.01 5.44 22.43
C GLY A 352 8.14 4.27 22.89
N ARG A 353 7.53 3.53 21.95
CA ARG A 353 6.78 2.29 22.17
C ARG A 353 7.73 1.13 22.46
N TRP A 354 8.50 1.23 23.55
CA TRP A 354 9.50 0.24 23.92
C TRP A 354 8.86 -1.13 24.21
N GLN A 355 7.56 -1.19 24.51
CA GLN A 355 6.81 -2.43 24.69
C GLN A 355 6.54 -3.20 23.39
N GLU A 356 6.84 -2.61 22.22
CA GLU A 356 6.49 -3.14 20.91
C GLU A 356 7.77 -3.48 20.08
N PRO A 357 8.52 -4.55 20.43
CA PRO A 357 9.70 -4.96 19.67
C PRO A 357 9.37 -5.28 18.20
N LEU A 358 10.25 -4.84 17.30
CA LEU A 358 10.12 -5.10 15.87
C LEU A 358 10.54 -6.54 15.54
N LEU A 359 9.70 -7.19 14.74
CA LEU A 359 10.03 -8.46 14.11
C LEU A 359 11.06 -8.26 12.99
N ARG A 360 11.94 -9.26 12.82
CA ARG A 360 12.83 -9.38 11.66
C ARG A 360 12.07 -10.10 10.55
N LEU A 361 11.50 -9.33 9.63
CA LEU A 361 10.55 -9.82 8.62
C LEU A 361 11.18 -10.72 7.55
N GLU A 362 12.50 -10.81 7.51
CA GLU A 362 13.26 -11.72 6.65
C GLU A 362 13.55 -13.08 7.31
N ASP A 363 13.30 -13.25 8.62
CA ASP A 363 13.53 -14.50 9.33
C ASP A 363 12.46 -15.55 8.97
N ASP A 364 12.88 -16.74 8.54
CA ASP A 364 11.97 -17.80 8.08
C ASP A 364 10.95 -18.22 9.16
N GLY A 365 11.33 -18.18 10.45
CA GLY A 365 10.43 -18.49 11.55
C GLY A 365 9.33 -17.44 11.73
N VAL A 366 9.69 -16.15 11.58
CA VAL A 366 8.73 -15.04 11.57
C VAL A 366 7.80 -15.14 10.37
N VAL A 367 8.34 -15.37 9.18
CA VAL A 367 7.55 -15.53 7.94
C VAL A 367 6.53 -16.66 8.10
N GLU A 368 6.95 -17.82 8.60
CA GLU A 368 6.06 -18.96 8.84
C GLU A 368 5.03 -18.67 9.94
N HIS A 369 5.40 -17.95 11.00
CA HIS A 369 4.46 -17.54 12.04
C HIS A 369 3.35 -16.65 11.47
N LEU A 370 3.70 -15.61 10.71
CA LEU A 370 2.74 -14.71 10.07
C LEU A 370 1.85 -15.46 9.08
N ARG A 371 2.44 -16.33 8.23
CA ARG A 371 1.72 -17.17 7.28
C ARG A 371 0.69 -18.08 7.97
N SER A 372 1.09 -18.76 9.04
CA SER A 372 0.19 -19.65 9.77
C SER A 372 -0.86 -18.88 10.60
N THR A 373 -0.60 -17.63 10.98
CA THR A 373 -1.59 -16.74 11.61
C THR A 373 -2.70 -16.34 10.64
N VAL A 374 -2.38 -15.91 9.41
CA VAL A 374 -3.43 -15.59 8.42
C VAL A 374 -4.25 -16.82 8.03
N VAL A 375 -3.61 -17.99 7.87
CA VAL A 375 -4.31 -19.26 7.61
C VAL A 375 -5.23 -19.65 8.77
N HIS A 376 -4.79 -19.45 10.02
CA HIS A 376 -5.61 -19.72 11.20
C HIS A 376 -6.93 -18.93 11.17
N TRP A 377 -6.88 -17.63 10.88
CA TRP A 377 -8.07 -16.77 10.85
C TRP A 377 -8.98 -17.04 9.65
N LEU A 378 -8.44 -17.41 8.49
CA LEU A 378 -9.26 -17.86 7.36
C LEU A 378 -10.06 -19.11 7.72
N ARG A 379 -9.44 -20.08 8.40
CA ARG A 379 -10.10 -21.30 8.88
C ARG A 379 -11.14 -21.03 9.96
N ALA A 380 -10.97 -19.96 10.74
CA ALA A 380 -11.97 -19.50 11.69
C ALA A 380 -13.20 -18.85 11.01
N GLY A 381 -13.13 -18.53 9.72
CA GLY A 381 -14.27 -18.03 8.93
C GLY A 381 -14.20 -16.54 8.58
N VAL A 382 -13.08 -15.86 8.82
CA VAL A 382 -12.86 -14.46 8.41
C VAL A 382 -12.77 -14.37 6.89
N ASP A 383 -13.39 -13.38 6.23
CA ASP A 383 -13.46 -13.19 4.77
C ASP A 383 -12.21 -12.57 4.12
N GLY A 384 -11.29 -12.05 4.92
CA GLY A 384 -10.05 -11.49 4.42
C GLY A 384 -9.33 -10.66 5.47
N PHE A 385 -8.36 -9.88 5.03
CA PHE A 385 -7.49 -9.12 5.93
C PHE A 385 -7.31 -7.68 5.48
N ARG A 386 -7.15 -6.80 6.47
CA ARG A 386 -6.38 -5.58 6.32
C ARG A 386 -5.00 -5.84 6.94
N PHE A 387 -3.93 -5.68 6.16
CA PHE A 387 -2.57 -5.77 6.67
C PHE A 387 -2.11 -4.39 7.16
N ASP A 388 -1.77 -4.33 8.45
CA ASP A 388 -1.26 -3.11 9.09
C ASP A 388 0.14 -2.76 8.62
N ALA A 389 0.43 -1.46 8.50
CA ALA A 389 1.71 -0.91 8.12
C ALA A 389 2.33 -1.63 6.91
N THR A 390 1.49 -2.01 5.93
CA THR A 390 1.92 -2.84 4.79
C THR A 390 3.03 -2.15 4.02
N ALA A 391 3.01 -0.82 3.93
CA ALA A 391 4.07 -0.01 3.34
C ALA A 391 5.48 -0.28 3.90
N ASP A 392 5.58 -0.71 5.16
CA ASP A 392 6.85 -0.98 5.87
C ASP A 392 7.28 -2.46 5.79
N VAL A 393 6.43 -3.31 5.22
CA VAL A 393 6.67 -4.76 5.10
C VAL A 393 7.39 -5.06 3.78
N PRO A 394 8.43 -5.90 3.76
CA PRO A 394 9.05 -6.31 2.50
C PRO A 394 8.01 -6.87 1.52
N MET A 395 7.94 -6.32 0.30
CA MET A 395 6.95 -6.75 -0.71
C MET A 395 6.97 -8.25 -0.97
N ALA A 396 8.15 -8.89 -0.88
CA ALA A 396 8.29 -10.34 -1.05
C ALA A 396 7.55 -11.13 0.06
N LEU A 397 7.53 -10.62 1.29
CA LEU A 397 6.74 -11.20 2.38
C LEU A 397 5.25 -11.01 2.11
N VAL A 398 4.82 -9.80 1.70
CA VAL A 398 3.41 -9.56 1.33
C VAL A 398 2.94 -10.52 0.24
N GLN A 399 3.74 -10.72 -0.82
CA GLN A 399 3.44 -11.70 -1.88
C GLN A 399 3.25 -13.11 -1.32
N ARG A 400 4.15 -13.58 -0.45
CA ARG A 400 4.03 -14.91 0.18
C ARG A 400 2.78 -15.04 1.06
N LEU A 401 2.42 -13.98 1.79
CA LEU A 401 1.21 -13.97 2.62
C LEU A 401 -0.05 -14.00 1.75
N VAL A 402 -0.12 -13.20 0.69
CA VAL A 402 -1.23 -13.22 -0.27
C VAL A 402 -1.35 -14.60 -0.93
N GLU A 403 -0.24 -15.20 -1.36
CA GLU A 403 -0.23 -16.55 -1.94
C GLU A 403 -0.80 -17.59 -0.96
N ALA A 404 -0.43 -17.50 0.32
CA ALA A 404 -0.98 -18.38 1.36
C ALA A 404 -2.48 -18.14 1.60
N VAL A 405 -2.92 -16.88 1.59
CA VAL A 405 -4.34 -16.51 1.70
C VAL A 405 -5.13 -17.10 0.53
N ARG A 406 -4.65 -16.94 -0.71
CA ARG A 406 -5.29 -17.47 -1.92
C ARG A 406 -5.32 -18.99 -1.96
N ALA A 407 -4.25 -19.64 -1.49
CA ALA A 407 -4.18 -21.09 -1.42
C ALA A 407 -5.19 -21.69 -0.42
N GLU A 408 -5.47 -20.97 0.67
CA GLU A 408 -6.47 -21.40 1.66
C GLU A 408 -7.90 -21.03 1.21
N ARG A 409 -8.09 -19.82 0.66
CA ARG A 409 -9.38 -19.39 0.12
C ARG A 409 -9.22 -18.36 -1.01
N GLU A 410 -9.63 -18.77 -2.20
CA GLU A 410 -9.50 -17.99 -3.44
C GLU A 410 -10.27 -16.65 -3.40
N ASP A 411 -11.46 -16.63 -2.79
CA ASP A 411 -12.33 -15.44 -2.72
C ASP A 411 -12.03 -14.50 -1.53
N ALA A 412 -10.97 -14.76 -0.77
CA ALA A 412 -10.57 -13.92 0.37
C ALA A 412 -9.99 -12.58 -0.08
N LEU A 413 -10.31 -11.49 0.60
CA LEU A 413 -9.74 -10.17 0.28
C LEU A 413 -8.44 -9.92 1.06
N VAL A 414 -7.45 -9.27 0.43
CA VAL A 414 -6.29 -8.67 1.12
C VAL A 414 -6.19 -7.19 0.77
N LEU A 415 -6.50 -6.35 1.77
CA LEU A 415 -6.37 -4.90 1.75
C LEU A 415 -5.08 -4.49 2.48
N GLY A 416 -4.21 -3.68 1.87
CA GLY A 416 -3.02 -3.15 2.56
C GLY A 416 -3.21 -1.74 3.09
N GLU A 417 -2.70 -1.45 4.28
CA GLU A 417 -2.38 -0.07 4.66
C GLU A 417 -1.15 0.40 3.90
N ILE A 418 -1.40 1.18 2.85
CA ILE A 418 -0.37 1.76 2.00
C ILE A 418 -0.42 3.27 2.16
N THR A 419 0.63 3.83 2.74
CA THR A 419 0.80 5.28 2.95
C THR A 419 1.67 5.92 1.87
N VAL A 420 2.33 5.11 1.04
CA VAL A 420 3.16 5.56 -0.07
C VAL A 420 2.33 6.01 -1.26
N ASP A 421 2.85 6.97 -2.01
CA ASP A 421 2.14 7.54 -3.17
C ASP A 421 2.08 6.57 -4.37
N ASN A 422 2.91 5.53 -4.38
CA ASN A 422 2.87 4.44 -5.37
C ASN A 422 2.11 3.20 -4.85
N THR A 423 0.80 3.34 -4.68
CA THR A 423 -0.09 2.24 -4.28
C THR A 423 -0.14 1.10 -5.30
N HIS A 424 0.04 1.41 -6.59
CA HIS A 424 -0.02 0.41 -7.66
C HIS A 424 1.10 -0.63 -7.62
N GLY A 425 2.27 -0.28 -7.07
CA GLY A 425 3.33 -1.24 -6.80
C GLY A 425 2.87 -2.39 -5.91
N TRP A 426 1.99 -2.12 -4.95
CA TRP A 426 1.49 -3.09 -3.98
C TRP A 426 0.35 -3.97 -4.51
N LEU A 427 -0.46 -3.46 -5.44
CA LEU A 427 -1.41 -4.30 -6.18
C LEU A 427 -0.68 -5.41 -6.95
N ARG A 428 0.53 -5.12 -7.46
CA ARG A 428 1.40 -6.13 -8.08
C ARG A 428 2.05 -7.09 -7.08
N ALA A 429 2.08 -6.74 -5.80
CA ALA A 429 2.43 -7.67 -4.73
C ALA A 429 1.28 -8.65 -4.42
N GLY A 430 0.15 -8.55 -5.13
CA GLY A 430 -1.00 -9.42 -5.00
C GLY A 430 -2.10 -8.87 -4.11
N LEU A 431 -1.94 -7.66 -3.55
CA LEU A 431 -3.03 -7.00 -2.81
C LEU A 431 -4.22 -6.74 -3.75
N ASP A 432 -5.42 -6.89 -3.23
CA ASP A 432 -6.65 -6.58 -3.95
C ASP A 432 -6.99 -5.10 -3.89
N ALA A 433 -6.62 -4.47 -2.78
CA ALA A 433 -6.93 -3.10 -2.47
C ALA A 433 -5.86 -2.48 -1.56
N ALA A 434 -5.86 -1.16 -1.51
CA ALA A 434 -4.99 -0.38 -0.63
C ALA A 434 -5.75 0.83 -0.09
N THR A 435 -5.34 1.34 1.08
CA THR A 435 -5.80 2.64 1.58
C THR A 435 -5.38 3.76 0.63
N ASP A 436 -6.34 4.47 0.03
CA ASP A 436 -6.08 5.56 -0.92
C ASP A 436 -5.99 6.93 -0.22
N PHE A 437 -4.92 7.11 0.56
CA PHE A 437 -4.66 8.39 1.22
C PHE A 437 -4.38 9.54 0.23
N GLY A 438 -3.91 9.21 -0.97
CA GLY A 438 -3.67 10.19 -2.04
C GLY A 438 -4.97 10.86 -2.48
N SER A 439 -5.95 10.06 -2.92
CA SER A 439 -7.28 10.59 -3.29
C SER A 439 -7.99 11.23 -2.10
N GLN A 440 -7.87 10.67 -0.90
CA GLN A 440 -8.42 11.28 0.32
C GLN A 440 -7.88 12.71 0.52
N GLN A 441 -6.58 12.92 0.37
CA GLN A 441 -5.98 14.24 0.54
C GLN A 441 -6.48 15.23 -0.51
N VAL A 442 -6.67 14.80 -1.76
CA VAL A 442 -7.24 15.63 -2.84
C VAL A 442 -8.67 16.04 -2.51
N LEU A 443 -9.50 15.11 -2.05
CA LEU A 443 -10.88 15.39 -1.64
C LEU A 443 -10.93 16.31 -0.41
N TYR A 444 -10.02 16.14 0.54
CA TYR A 444 -9.91 17.01 1.71
C TYR A 444 -9.53 18.45 1.32
N ASP A 445 -8.59 18.60 0.38
CA ASP A 445 -8.19 19.91 -0.14
C ASP A 445 -9.34 20.60 -0.90
N LEU A 446 -10.19 19.83 -1.60
CA LEU A 446 -11.34 20.32 -2.35
C LEU A 446 -12.53 20.69 -1.44
N LEU A 447 -13.01 19.73 -0.66
CA LEU A 447 -14.31 19.82 0.04
C LEU A 447 -14.19 20.53 1.39
N TRP A 448 -13.12 20.24 2.13
CA TRP A 448 -12.95 20.74 3.48
C TRP A 448 -12.11 22.02 3.52
N ARG A 449 -10.85 21.96 3.08
CA ARG A 449 -9.95 23.13 3.10
C ARG A 449 -10.33 24.16 2.05
N ARG A 450 -10.97 23.74 0.95
CA ARG A 450 -11.31 24.58 -0.21
C ARG A 450 -10.09 25.32 -0.76
N GLY A 451 -8.92 24.68 -0.71
CA GLY A 451 -7.62 25.26 -1.06
C GLY A 451 -7.19 25.03 -2.51
N LYS A 452 -7.91 24.19 -3.25
CA LYS A 452 -7.65 23.88 -4.66
C LYS A 452 -8.93 24.00 -5.48
N SER A 453 -8.82 24.35 -6.76
CA SER A 453 -9.96 24.37 -7.67
C SER A 453 -10.41 22.95 -8.04
N ALA A 454 -11.70 22.78 -8.36
CA ALA A 454 -12.24 21.49 -8.82
C ALA A 454 -11.45 20.95 -10.03
N ALA A 455 -11.06 21.81 -10.97
CA ALA A 455 -10.25 21.42 -12.12
C ALA A 455 -8.84 20.92 -11.73
N ALA A 456 -8.22 21.50 -10.70
CA ALA A 456 -6.93 21.03 -10.21
C ALA A 456 -7.04 19.68 -9.49
N CYS A 457 -8.11 19.48 -8.72
CA CYS A 457 -8.38 18.20 -8.05
C CYS A 457 -8.73 17.09 -9.05
N ALA A 458 -9.55 17.37 -10.08
CA ALA A 458 -9.88 16.41 -11.14
C ALA A 458 -8.61 15.90 -11.86
N ARG A 459 -7.68 16.81 -12.20
CA ARG A 459 -6.37 16.43 -12.74
C ARG A 459 -5.54 15.52 -11.81
N GLN A 460 -5.61 15.74 -10.49
CA GLN A 460 -4.90 14.91 -9.51
C GLN A 460 -5.54 13.53 -9.32
N LEU A 461 -6.87 13.42 -9.42
CA LEU A 461 -7.60 12.15 -9.36
C LEU A 461 -7.53 11.35 -10.68
N GLY A 462 -7.08 11.98 -11.76
CA GLY A 462 -7.07 11.35 -13.09
C GLY A 462 -8.47 11.14 -13.68
N THR A 463 -9.43 12.00 -13.30
CA THR A 463 -10.84 11.96 -13.70
C THR A 463 -11.26 13.13 -14.57
#